data_AF-A0A964VK20-F1
#
_entry.id   AF-A0A964VK20-F1
#
_cell.length_a   1.000
_cell.length_b   1.000
_cell.length_c   1.000
_cell.angle_alpha   90.00
_cell.angle_beta   90.00
_cell.angle_gamma   90.00
#
_symmetry.space_group_name_H-M   'P 1'
#
loop_
_entity.id
_entity.type
_entity.pdbx_description
1 polymer ?
#
loop_
_entity_poly.entity_id
_entity_poly.type
_entity_poly.pdbx_seq_one_letter_code
_entity_poly.pdbx_strand_id
1 'polypeptide(L)'
;MAKKVEHLFTAEERERIAAAVKTAEQHTAGEIVPCIVAQCDEYEEAAWRGGAIAAFLVFAAFFCLRAFTTAWLPLGLGAMGAGMALAGGAGMLLVQWVPAFRRLLAGEELMDRRVTGRALQAFVEEEVFATRERTGILIFLSLLEHEVRVLGDAGINARVAQEEWEEVVRRLAE
;
A
#
# COMPACT_ATOMS: atom_id res chain seq x y z
N MET A 1 -4.69 -12.91 -6.02
CA MET A 1 -3.99 -12.00 -5.08
C MET A 1 -3.81 -12.59 -3.68
N ALA A 2 -4.71 -13.45 -3.17
CA ALA A 2 -4.57 -14.12 -1.86
C ALA A 2 -3.26 -14.93 -1.66
N LYS A 3 -2.68 -15.48 -2.74
CA LYS A 3 -1.49 -16.35 -2.71
C LYS A 3 -0.19 -15.74 -2.14
N LYS A 4 -0.09 -14.42 -1.94
CA LYS A 4 1.14 -13.78 -1.44
C LYS A 4 1.20 -13.59 0.08
N VAL A 5 0.06 -13.62 0.77
CA VAL A 5 -0.02 -13.40 2.23
C VAL A 5 0.15 -14.69 3.03
N GLU A 6 -0.26 -15.85 2.48
CA GLU A 6 -0.18 -17.15 3.16
C GLU A 6 1.24 -17.54 3.63
N HIS A 7 2.28 -16.99 2.99
CA HIS A 7 3.69 -17.24 3.31
C HIS A 7 4.33 -16.20 4.23
N LEU A 8 3.63 -15.11 4.58
CA LEU A 8 4.18 -14.07 5.47
C LEU A 8 4.23 -14.51 6.93
N PHE A 9 3.25 -15.32 7.35
CA PHE A 9 3.21 -15.90 8.69
C PHE A 9 3.38 -17.41 8.61
N THR A 10 4.19 -17.96 9.50
CA THR A 10 4.26 -19.39 9.77
C THR A 10 2.94 -19.87 10.41
N ALA A 11 2.72 -21.19 10.42
CA ALA A 11 1.57 -21.76 11.12
C ALA A 11 1.57 -21.41 12.62
N GLU A 12 2.76 -21.42 13.24
CA GLU A 12 2.96 -21.07 14.65
C GLU A 12 2.65 -19.60 14.93
N GLU A 13 3.04 -18.67 14.05
CA GLU A 13 2.70 -17.25 14.19
C GLU A 13 1.20 -16.99 14.06
N ARG A 14 0.53 -17.67 13.12
CA ARG A 14 -0.94 -17.59 13.00
C ARG A 14 -1.64 -18.10 14.25
N GLU A 15 -1.17 -19.21 14.81
CA GLU A 15 -1.72 -19.75 16.04
C GLU A 15 -1.49 -18.81 17.23
N ARG A 16 -0.31 -18.19 17.31
CA ARG A 16 -0.02 -17.16 18.31
C ARG A 16 -0.94 -15.95 18.18
N ILE A 17 -1.19 -15.45 16.97
CA ILE A 17 -2.12 -14.34 16.74
C ILE A 17 -3.53 -14.72 17.17
N ALA A 18 -4.01 -15.91 16.75
CA ALA A 18 -5.33 -16.41 17.15
C ALA A 18 -5.47 -16.58 18.66
N ALA A 19 -4.43 -17.09 19.34
CA ALA A 19 -4.40 -17.22 20.79
C ALA A 19 -4.42 -15.85 21.50
N ALA A 20 -3.72 -14.85 20.96
CA ALA A 20 -3.72 -13.50 21.49
C ALA A 20 -5.09 -12.82 21.35
N VAL A 21 -5.73 -12.96 20.18
CA VAL A 21 -7.11 -12.49 19.94
C VAL A 21 -8.07 -13.14 20.93
N LYS A 22 -8.05 -14.47 21.04
CA LYS A 22 -8.92 -15.21 21.97
C LYS A 22 -8.71 -14.79 23.43
N THR A 23 -7.48 -14.50 23.82
CA THR A 23 -7.16 -14.03 25.17
C THR A 23 -7.68 -12.62 25.41
N ALA A 24 -7.56 -11.72 24.42
CA ALA A 24 -8.10 -10.37 24.52
C ALA A 24 -9.63 -10.38 24.65
N GLU A 25 -10.31 -11.18 23.82
CA GLU A 25 -11.77 -11.32 23.81
C GLU A 25 -12.35 -11.94 25.09
N GLN A 26 -11.56 -12.65 25.90
CA GLN A 26 -12.05 -13.18 27.19
C GLN A 26 -12.46 -12.10 28.19
N HIS A 27 -11.93 -10.89 28.02
CA HIS A 27 -12.13 -9.78 28.96
C HIS A 27 -13.02 -8.66 28.39
N THR A 28 -13.61 -8.86 27.20
CA THR A 28 -14.43 -7.86 26.52
C THR A 28 -15.58 -8.51 25.74
N ALA A 29 -16.63 -7.75 25.47
CA ALA A 29 -17.68 -8.14 24.52
C ALA A 29 -17.32 -7.77 23.07
N GLY A 30 -16.15 -7.15 22.86
CA GLY A 30 -15.63 -6.83 21.53
C GLY A 30 -15.10 -8.06 20.81
N GLU A 31 -15.43 -8.18 19.53
CA GLU A 31 -14.91 -9.23 18.65
C GLU A 31 -13.82 -8.63 17.75
N ILE A 32 -12.61 -9.19 17.81
CA ILE A 32 -11.43 -8.64 17.14
C ILE A 32 -11.13 -9.47 15.89
N VAL A 33 -11.16 -8.83 14.73
CA VAL A 33 -10.88 -9.45 13.44
C VAL A 33 -9.57 -8.89 12.88
N PRO A 34 -8.45 -9.64 12.97
CA PRO A 34 -7.21 -9.25 12.31
C PRO A 34 -7.28 -9.57 10.81
N CYS A 35 -7.06 -8.56 9.97
CA CYS A 35 -7.02 -8.71 8.51
C CYS A 35 -5.69 -8.16 7.98
N ILE A 36 -4.87 -9.04 7.37
CA ILE A 36 -3.58 -8.65 6.79
C ILE A 36 -3.63 -8.80 5.27
N VAL A 37 -3.25 -7.75 4.56
CA VAL A 37 -3.14 -7.75 3.09
C VAL A 37 -1.72 -7.36 2.65
N ALA A 38 -1.28 -7.92 1.52
CA ALA A 38 0.03 -7.60 0.97
C ALA A 38 0.09 -6.17 0.41
N GLN A 39 -0.98 -5.72 -0.25
CA GLN A 39 -1.14 -4.39 -0.82
C GLN A 39 -2.63 -4.10 -1.00
N CYS A 40 -3.03 -2.83 -0.94
CA CYS A 40 -4.42 -2.42 -1.16
C CYS A 40 -4.74 -2.15 -2.63
N ASP A 41 -3.74 -1.80 -3.43
CA ASP A 41 -3.87 -1.52 -4.87
C ASP A 41 -2.61 -1.97 -5.63
N GLU A 42 -2.70 -2.03 -6.95
CA GLU A 42 -1.56 -2.25 -7.85
C GLU A 42 -0.76 -0.96 -8.10
N TYR A 43 -1.37 0.21 -7.92
CA TYR A 43 -0.77 1.53 -8.15
C TYR A 43 -0.23 1.69 -9.58
N GLU A 44 -1.05 1.36 -10.58
CA GLU A 44 -0.69 1.53 -11.99
C GLU A 44 -0.29 2.97 -12.31
N GLU A 45 -0.90 3.95 -11.65
CA GLU A 45 -0.60 5.38 -11.82
C GLU A 45 0.86 5.68 -11.45
N ALA A 46 1.41 5.02 -10.43
CA ALA A 46 2.81 5.16 -10.04
C ALA A 46 3.75 4.59 -11.13
N ALA A 47 3.38 3.45 -11.73
CA ALA A 47 4.16 2.83 -12.79
C ALA A 47 4.22 3.71 -14.05
N TRP A 48 3.08 4.29 -14.45
CA TRP A 48 3.02 5.25 -15.57
C TRP A 48 3.80 6.54 -15.28
N ARG A 49 3.72 7.08 -14.06
CA ARG A 49 4.53 8.23 -13.63
C ARG A 49 6.04 7.94 -13.75
N GLY A 50 6.49 6.77 -13.26
CA GLY A 50 7.89 6.37 -13.35
C GLY A 50 8.38 6.24 -14.80
N GLY A 51 7.57 5.62 -15.66
CA GLY A 51 7.88 5.54 -17.09
C GLY A 51 7.92 6.91 -17.77
N ALA A 52 6.97 7.79 -17.48
CA ALA A 52 6.94 9.15 -18.02
C ALA A 52 8.16 9.97 -17.59
N ILE A 53 8.55 9.91 -16.31
CA ILE A 53 9.73 10.59 -15.78
C ILE A 53 11.00 10.07 -16.47
N ALA A 54 11.17 8.75 -16.57
CA ALA A 54 12.35 8.16 -17.20
C ALA A 54 12.47 8.52 -18.69
N ALA A 55 11.36 8.48 -19.44
CA ALA A 55 11.34 8.90 -20.84
C ALA A 55 11.66 10.40 -20.97
N PHE A 56 11.11 11.24 -20.08
CA PHE A 56 11.37 12.68 -20.07
C PHE A 56 12.83 13.00 -19.75
N LEU A 57 13.48 12.26 -18.85
CA LEU A 57 14.90 12.44 -18.56
C LEU A 57 15.79 12.15 -19.78
N VAL A 58 15.46 11.11 -20.56
CA VAL A 58 16.17 10.84 -21.83
C VAL A 58 15.93 11.95 -22.86
N PHE A 59 14.69 12.42 -22.97
CA PHE A 59 14.35 13.55 -23.84
C PHE A 59 15.15 14.80 -23.45
N ALA A 60 15.13 15.20 -22.18
CA ALA A 60 15.86 16.36 -21.69
C ALA A 60 17.38 16.21 -21.90
N ALA A 61 17.94 15.04 -21.58
CA ALA A 61 19.37 14.76 -21.77
C ALA A 61 19.79 14.86 -23.25
N PHE A 62 18.96 14.38 -24.18
CA PHE A 62 19.23 14.47 -25.62
C PHE A 62 19.37 15.93 -26.08
N PHE A 63 18.43 16.80 -25.68
CA PHE A 63 18.48 18.22 -26.03
C PHE A 63 19.59 18.97 -25.31
N CYS A 64 19.83 18.70 -24.03
CA CYS A 64 20.97 19.27 -23.31
C CYS A 64 22.30 18.90 -23.98
N LEU A 65 22.52 17.62 -24.29
CA LEU A 65 23.76 17.19 -24.94
C LEU A 65 23.96 17.89 -26.29
N ARG A 66 22.89 18.01 -27.10
CA ARG A 66 22.91 18.71 -28.39
C ARG A 66 23.15 20.22 -28.25
N ALA A 67 22.67 20.85 -27.19
CA ALA A 67 22.87 22.27 -26.94
C ALA A 67 24.31 22.60 -26.51
N PHE A 68 24.96 21.70 -25.77
CA PHE A 68 26.28 21.95 -25.16
C PHE A 68 27.45 21.26 -25.87
N THR A 69 27.20 20.46 -26.91
CA THR A 69 28.25 19.80 -27.68
C THR A 69 28.15 20.15 -29.16
N THR A 70 29.29 20.49 -29.76
CA THR A 70 29.45 20.59 -31.22
C THR A 70 29.93 19.27 -31.82
N ALA A 71 30.07 18.24 -31.00
CA ALA A 71 30.51 16.91 -31.42
C ALA A 71 29.49 16.30 -32.39
N TRP A 72 30.00 15.69 -33.46
CA TRP A 72 29.17 14.90 -34.37
C TRP A 72 28.76 13.59 -33.69
N LEU A 73 27.65 13.63 -32.95
CA LEU A 73 27.01 12.45 -32.39
C LEU A 73 26.02 11.86 -33.40
N PRO A 74 26.22 10.60 -33.86
CA PRO A 74 25.33 9.94 -34.82
C PRO A 74 23.97 9.50 -34.21
N LEU A 75 23.51 10.18 -33.15
CA LEU A 75 22.24 9.93 -32.48
C LEU A 75 21.10 10.73 -33.15
N GLY A 76 20.42 10.14 -34.12
CA GLY A 76 19.25 10.76 -34.75
C GLY A 76 17.99 10.75 -33.87
N LEU A 77 16.90 11.39 -34.36
CA LEU A 77 15.59 11.36 -33.69
C LEU A 77 15.08 9.93 -33.43
N GLY A 78 15.40 8.98 -34.32
CA GLY A 78 15.06 7.56 -34.11
C GLY A 78 15.75 6.95 -32.90
N ALA A 79 17.02 7.28 -32.66
CA ALA A 79 17.75 6.81 -31.49
C ALA A 79 17.21 7.44 -30.19
N MET A 80 16.79 8.71 -30.24
CA MET A 80 16.10 9.37 -29.14
C MET A 80 14.77 8.67 -28.82
N GLY A 81 13.93 8.43 -29.83
CA GLY A 81 12.64 7.75 -29.66
C GLY A 81 12.79 6.34 -29.08
N ALA A 82 13.74 5.56 -29.59
CA ALA A 82 14.06 4.24 -29.05
C ALA A 82 14.56 4.35 -27.59
N GLY A 83 15.43 5.31 -27.29
CA GLY A 83 15.92 5.55 -25.93
C GLY A 83 14.79 5.93 -24.96
N MET A 84 13.84 6.76 -25.37
CA MET A 84 12.67 7.13 -24.58
C MET A 84 11.76 5.93 -24.31
N ALA A 85 11.50 5.09 -25.32
CA ALA A 85 10.69 3.89 -25.17
C ALA A 85 11.33 2.88 -24.21
N LEU A 86 12.64 2.64 -24.35
CA LEU A 86 13.40 1.77 -23.47
C LEU A 86 13.45 2.31 -22.04
N ALA A 87 13.75 3.60 -21.87
CA ALA A 87 13.81 4.22 -20.55
C ALA A 87 12.43 4.27 -19.89
N GLY A 88 11.37 4.56 -20.64
CA GLY A 88 9.99 4.55 -20.13
C GLY A 88 9.56 3.15 -19.68
N GLY A 89 9.83 2.13 -20.49
CA GLY A 89 9.58 0.73 -20.11
C GLY A 89 10.40 0.31 -18.88
N ALA A 90 11.69 0.64 -18.86
CA ALA A 90 12.57 0.36 -17.72
C ALA A 90 12.11 1.09 -16.44
N GLY A 91 11.69 2.36 -16.55
CA GLY A 91 11.15 3.14 -15.45
C GLY A 91 9.87 2.52 -14.89
N MET A 92 8.94 2.11 -15.76
CA MET A 92 7.71 1.42 -15.34
C MET A 92 8.02 0.10 -14.61
N LEU A 93 8.94 -0.71 -15.17
CA LEU A 93 9.38 -1.97 -14.54
C LEU A 93 10.09 -1.73 -13.20
N LEU A 94 10.93 -0.71 -13.09
CA LEU A 94 11.63 -0.34 -11.87
C LEU A 94 10.63 -0.03 -10.74
N VAL A 95 9.58 0.73 -11.03
CA VAL A 95 8.52 1.05 -10.07
C VAL A 95 7.76 -0.20 -9.63
N GLN A 96 7.53 -1.14 -10.54
CA GLN A 96 6.87 -2.39 -10.19
C GLN A 96 7.75 -3.33 -9.35
N TRP A 97 9.06 -3.34 -9.59
CA TRP A 97 9.99 -4.23 -8.89
C TRP A 97 10.43 -3.71 -7.53
N VAL A 98 10.49 -2.39 -7.34
CA VAL A 98 11.00 -1.78 -6.11
C VAL A 98 9.86 -1.10 -5.35
N PRO A 99 9.39 -1.69 -4.23
CA PRO A 99 8.29 -1.15 -3.42
C PRO A 99 8.49 0.32 -3.02
N ALA A 100 9.72 0.73 -2.70
CA ALA A 100 10.04 2.10 -2.31
C ALA A 100 9.69 3.12 -3.42
N PHE A 101 9.98 2.82 -4.69
CA PHE A 101 9.62 3.72 -5.80
C PHE A 101 8.12 3.74 -6.05
N ARG A 102 7.44 2.60 -5.87
CA ARG A 102 5.99 2.53 -5.96
C ARG A 102 5.31 3.43 -4.93
N ARG A 103 5.71 3.33 -3.66
CA ARG A 103 5.19 4.17 -2.56
C ARG A 103 5.44 5.66 -2.82
N LEU A 104 6.68 6.00 -3.19
CA LEU A 104 7.07 7.39 -3.47
C LEU A 104 6.25 8.01 -4.61
N LEU A 105 6.07 7.28 -5.72
CA LEU A 105 5.38 7.81 -6.91
C LEU A 105 3.86 7.71 -6.84
N ALA A 106 3.31 6.80 -6.03
CA ALA A 106 1.88 6.78 -5.72
C ALA A 106 1.48 8.03 -4.91
N GLY A 107 2.28 8.34 -3.89
CA GLY A 107 2.06 9.45 -2.98
C GLY A 107 1.19 9.04 -1.79
N GLU A 108 1.46 9.66 -0.63
CA GLU A 108 0.83 9.32 0.66
C GLU A 108 -0.70 9.48 0.62
N GLU A 109 -1.21 10.57 0.04
CA GLU A 109 -2.66 10.81 -0.02
C GLU A 109 -3.42 9.74 -0.82
N LEU A 110 -2.86 9.27 -1.94
CA LEU A 110 -3.49 8.22 -2.73
C LEU A 110 -3.47 6.90 -1.95
N MET A 111 -2.34 6.56 -1.35
CA MET A 111 -2.18 5.34 -0.54
C MET A 111 -3.17 5.34 0.63
N ASP A 112 -3.24 6.43 1.39
CA ASP A 112 -4.17 6.59 2.50
C ASP A 112 -5.64 6.35 2.07
N ARG A 113 -6.04 6.92 0.92
CA ARG A 113 -7.39 6.69 0.37
C ARG A 113 -7.62 5.23 -0.02
N ARG A 114 -6.64 4.57 -0.67
CA ARG A 114 -6.75 3.16 -1.09
C ARG A 114 -6.79 2.23 0.13
N VAL A 115 -5.97 2.48 1.16
CA VAL A 115 -5.96 1.74 2.42
C VAL A 115 -7.29 1.92 3.16
N THR A 116 -7.78 3.15 3.28
CA THR A 116 -9.11 3.42 3.88
C THR A 116 -10.21 2.63 3.19
N GLY A 117 -10.27 2.72 1.86
CA GLY A 117 -11.29 2.04 1.07
C GLY A 117 -11.22 0.52 1.22
N ARG A 118 -10.01 -0.05 1.18
CA ARG A 118 -9.81 -1.51 1.32
C ARG A 118 -10.14 -1.99 2.74
N ALA A 119 -9.80 -1.22 3.78
CA ALA A 119 -10.14 -1.54 5.16
C ALA A 119 -11.67 -1.55 5.38
N LEU A 120 -12.38 -0.55 4.85
CA LEU A 120 -13.85 -0.51 4.89
C LEU A 120 -14.48 -1.66 4.10
N GLN A 121 -13.90 -2.03 2.96
CA GLN A 121 -14.35 -3.19 2.19
C GLN A 121 -14.14 -4.49 2.99
N ALA A 122 -12.97 -4.69 3.60
CA ALA A 122 -12.67 -5.84 4.45
C ALA A 122 -13.62 -5.92 5.65
N PHE A 123 -13.98 -4.79 6.26
CA PHE A 123 -14.95 -4.72 7.35
C PHE A 123 -16.32 -5.30 6.96
N VAL A 124 -16.74 -5.08 5.70
CA VAL A 124 -17.99 -5.62 5.18
C VAL A 124 -17.83 -7.07 4.73
N GLU A 125 -16.76 -7.40 4.02
CA GLU A 125 -16.47 -8.75 3.51
C GLU A 125 -16.36 -9.79 4.62
N GLU A 126 -15.72 -9.43 5.74
CA GLU A 126 -15.54 -10.29 6.91
C GLU A 126 -16.71 -10.16 7.91
N GLU A 127 -17.79 -9.45 7.54
CA GLU A 127 -18.99 -9.26 8.35
C GLU A 127 -18.72 -8.80 9.79
N VAL A 128 -17.69 -7.97 10.01
CA VAL A 128 -17.27 -7.51 11.35
C VAL A 128 -18.41 -6.80 12.10
N PHE A 129 -19.35 -6.22 11.33
CA PHE A 129 -20.54 -5.56 11.85
C PHE A 129 -21.66 -6.50 12.32
N ALA A 130 -21.55 -7.81 12.07
CA ALA A 130 -22.60 -8.79 12.30
C ALA A 130 -22.64 -9.30 13.75
N THR A 131 -22.36 -8.41 14.71
CA THR A 131 -22.43 -8.69 16.15
C THR A 131 -23.73 -8.11 16.72
N ARG A 132 -24.29 -8.77 17.76
CA ARG A 132 -25.57 -8.35 18.37
C ARG A 132 -25.52 -6.93 18.92
N GLU A 133 -24.40 -6.57 19.53
CA GLU A 133 -24.20 -5.27 20.18
C GLU A 133 -23.39 -4.29 19.32
N ARG A 134 -23.07 -4.65 18.07
CA ARG A 134 -22.25 -3.82 17.16
C ARG A 134 -20.88 -3.53 17.77
N THR A 135 -20.26 -4.58 18.31
CA THR A 135 -19.01 -4.56 19.08
C THR A 135 -17.79 -5.04 18.29
N GLY A 136 -17.91 -5.24 16.97
CA GLY A 136 -16.81 -5.71 16.13
C GLY A 136 -15.71 -4.67 15.96
N ILE A 137 -14.46 -5.13 15.92
CA ILE A 137 -13.24 -4.34 15.75
C ILE A 137 -12.38 -5.00 14.69
N LEU A 138 -12.18 -4.32 13.56
CA LEU A 138 -11.24 -4.74 12.52
C LEU A 138 -9.87 -4.13 12.78
N ILE A 139 -8.83 -4.96 12.88
CA ILE A 139 -7.43 -4.52 12.82
C ILE A 139 -6.90 -4.86 11.45
N PHE A 140 -6.80 -3.85 10.58
CA PHE A 140 -6.38 -3.98 9.19
C PHE A 140 -4.92 -3.56 9.02
N LEU A 141 -4.09 -4.46 8.48
CA LEU A 141 -2.67 -4.24 8.22
C LEU A 141 -2.37 -4.35 6.72
N SER A 142 -1.79 -3.29 6.15
CA SER A 142 -1.34 -3.28 4.75
C SER A 142 0.16 -3.20 4.64
N LEU A 143 0.78 -4.25 4.09
CA LEU A 143 2.22 -4.46 4.15
C LEU A 143 3.02 -3.60 3.17
N LEU A 144 2.53 -3.37 1.96
CA LEU A 144 3.20 -2.50 0.98
C LEU A 144 3.14 -1.03 1.43
N GLU A 145 2.00 -0.61 1.96
CA GLU A 145 1.74 0.77 2.35
C GLU A 145 2.44 1.13 3.66
N HIS A 146 2.73 0.12 4.49
CA HIS A 146 3.20 0.26 5.87
C HIS A 146 2.16 1.00 6.72
N GLU A 147 0.89 0.65 6.53
CA GLU A 147 -0.23 1.30 7.22
C GLU A 147 -1.04 0.29 8.03
N VAL A 148 -1.47 0.73 9.21
CA VAL A 148 -2.40 0.02 10.09
C VAL A 148 -3.65 0.87 10.24
N ARG A 149 -4.83 0.28 10.07
CA ARG A 149 -6.12 0.91 10.35
C ARG A 149 -6.89 0.08 11.34
N VAL A 150 -7.47 0.74 12.34
CA VAL A 150 -8.38 0.10 13.28
C VAL A 150 -9.77 0.68 13.06
N LEU A 151 -10.75 -0.18 12.79
CA LEU A 151 -12.14 0.22 12.56
C LEU A 151 -13.04 -0.48 13.58
N GLY A 152 -13.66 0.30 14.47
CA GLY A 152 -14.74 -0.20 15.33
C GLY A 152 -16.11 -0.06 14.66
N ASP A 153 -17.04 -0.95 15.01
CA ASP A 153 -18.45 -0.81 14.67
C ASP A 153 -19.14 0.25 15.58
N ALA A 154 -20.39 0.58 15.30
CA ALA A 154 -21.12 1.67 15.93
C ALA A 154 -21.22 1.56 17.47
N GLY A 155 -21.33 0.35 18.02
CA GLY A 155 -21.39 0.13 19.47
C GLY A 155 -20.07 0.46 20.15
N ILE A 156 -18.95 0.14 19.50
CA ILE A 156 -17.60 0.49 19.97
C ILE A 156 -17.35 2.00 19.84
N ASN A 157 -17.62 2.57 18.66
CA ASN A 157 -17.36 4.00 18.40
C ASN A 157 -18.22 4.93 19.24
N ALA A 158 -19.35 4.45 19.79
CA ALA A 158 -20.16 5.19 20.75
C ALA A 158 -19.52 5.28 22.15
N ARG A 159 -18.51 4.45 22.44
CA ARG A 159 -17.89 4.31 23.76
C ARG A 159 -16.41 4.70 23.79
N VAL A 160 -15.73 4.64 22.66
CA VAL A 160 -14.28 4.89 22.53
C VAL A 160 -14.06 6.12 21.66
N ALA A 161 -13.27 7.07 22.17
CA ALA A 161 -12.92 8.29 21.45
C ALA A 161 -11.88 7.99 20.34
N GLN A 162 -11.84 8.84 19.31
CA GLN A 162 -10.95 8.63 18.15
C GLN A 162 -9.47 8.65 18.56
N GLU A 163 -9.12 9.46 19.56
CA GLU A 163 -7.76 9.61 20.07
C GLU A 163 -7.22 8.31 20.67
N GLU A 164 -8.09 7.48 21.26
CA GLU A 164 -7.70 6.17 21.81
C GLU A 164 -7.33 5.20 20.68
N TRP A 165 -8.04 5.25 19.55
CA TRP A 165 -7.70 4.44 18.37
C TRP A 165 -6.37 4.86 17.76
N GLU A 166 -6.10 6.16 17.71
CA GLU A 166 -4.82 6.69 17.21
C GLU A 166 -3.64 6.21 18.06
N GLU A 167 -3.80 6.11 19.39
CA GLU A 167 -2.78 5.54 20.26
C GLU A 167 -2.54 4.06 19.96
N VAL A 168 -3.60 3.27 19.77
CA VAL A 168 -3.48 1.85 19.40
C VAL A 168 -2.75 1.69 18.07
N VAL A 169 -3.11 2.48 17.06
CA VAL A 169 -2.45 2.47 15.75
C VAL A 169 -0.96 2.81 15.90
N ARG A 170 -0.63 3.82 16.70
CA ARG A 170 0.77 4.22 16.95
C ARG A 170 1.58 3.08 17.56
N ARG A 171 1.04 2.39 18.56
CA ARG A 171 1.69 1.24 19.22
C ARG A 171 1.87 0.03 18.31
N LEU A 172 1.02 -0.13 17.29
CA LEU A 172 1.15 -1.19 16.28
C LEU A 172 2.16 -0.84 15.18
N ALA A 173 2.45 0.44 14.99
CA ALA A 173 3.37 0.95 13.96
C ALA A 173 4.82 1.12 14.45
N GLU A 174 5.06 1.03 15.76
CA GLU A 174 6.39 0.98 16.40
C GLU A 174 7.09 -0.37 16.19
#